data_AF-A0A1M6TXD0-F1
#
_entry.id   AF-A0A1M6TXD0-F1
#
_cell.length_a   1.000
_cell.length_b   1.000
_cell.length_c   1.000
_cell.angle_alpha   90.00
_cell.angle_beta   90.00
_cell.angle_gamma   90.00
#
_symmetry.space_group_name_H-M   'P 1'
#
loop_
_entity.id
_entity.type
_entity.pdbx_description
1 polymer ?
#
loop_
_entity_poly.entity_id
_entity_poly.type
_entity_poly.pdbx_seq_one_letter_code
_entity_poly.pdbx_strand_id
1 'polypeptide(L)'
;MLKAIGLANLEELERNVLLFVREQASPNGMLIYPLWEMGKTLGYSELEIQKALRNLENMQLVDYREGDNPDDPNMILYKDEWLEMFTQQHSSS
;
A
#
# COMPACT_ATOMS: atom_id res chain seq x y z
N MET A 1 6.85 8.88 -16.33
CA MET A 1 5.60 8.69 -17.10
C MET A 1 4.97 7.32 -16.84
N LEU A 2 5.72 6.22 -16.95
CA LEU A 2 5.20 4.86 -16.66
C LEU A 2 4.58 4.73 -15.26
N LYS A 3 5.24 5.20 -14.19
CA LYS A 3 4.71 5.11 -12.80
C LYS A 3 3.32 5.74 -12.60
N ALA A 4 2.95 6.75 -13.40
CA ALA A 4 1.63 7.39 -13.31
C ALA A 4 0.50 6.55 -13.94
N ILE A 5 0.83 5.67 -14.89
CA ILE A 5 -0.12 4.77 -15.57
C ILE A 5 -0.49 3.62 -14.63
N GLY A 6 0.48 3.02 -13.94
CA GLY A 6 0.22 1.98 -12.94
C GLY A 6 -0.70 2.46 -11.82
N LEU A 7 -0.50 3.68 -11.32
CA LEU A 7 -1.36 4.28 -10.30
C LEU A 7 -2.79 4.58 -10.79
N ALA A 8 -3.02 4.73 -12.09
CA ALA A 8 -4.35 5.00 -12.64
C ALA A 8 -5.25 3.75 -12.68
N ASN A 9 -4.66 2.56 -12.60
CA ASN A 9 -5.39 1.28 -12.58
C ASN A 9 -5.86 0.87 -11.18
N LEU A 10 -5.43 1.60 -10.14
CA LEU A 10 -5.86 1.38 -8.76
C LEU A 10 -7.11 2.19 -8.46
N GLU A 11 -7.97 1.68 -7.57
CA GLU A 11 -9.02 2.52 -6.99
C GLU A 11 -8.39 3.67 -6.21
N GLU A 12 -9.14 4.77 -6.06
CA GLU A 12 -8.61 5.98 -5.42
C GLU A 12 -8.04 5.70 -4.03
N LEU A 13 -8.76 4.89 -3.25
CA LEU A 13 -8.38 4.53 -1.89
C LEU A 13 -7.08 3.71 -1.86
N GLU A 14 -6.94 2.70 -2.73
CA GLU A 14 -5.74 1.86 -2.83
C GLU A 14 -4.54 2.68 -3.30
N ARG A 15 -4.74 3.56 -4.28
CA ARG A 15 -3.72 4.50 -4.74
C ARG A 15 -3.24 5.40 -3.60
N ASN A 16 -4.18 5.98 -2.83
CA ASN A 16 -3.85 6.87 -1.73
C ASN A 16 -3.08 6.14 -0.62
N VAL A 17 -3.49 4.91 -0.28
CA VAL A 17 -2.78 4.05 0.67
C VAL A 17 -1.39 3.69 0.16
N LEU A 18 -1.23 3.28 -1.09
CA LEU A 18 0.07 2.92 -1.66
C LEU A 18 1.05 4.11 -1.67
N LEU A 19 0.56 5.31 -2.04
CA LEU A 19 1.36 6.53 -2.00
C LEU A 19 1.80 6.86 -0.57
N PHE A 20 0.89 6.77 0.40
CA PHE A 20 1.21 6.97 1.80
C PHE A 20 2.29 5.98 2.28
N VAL A 21 2.12 4.69 1.99
CA VAL A 21 3.10 3.66 2.34
C VAL A 21 4.47 3.98 1.76
N ARG A 22 4.53 4.34 0.47
CA ARG A 22 5.77 4.70 -0.22
C ARG A 22 6.46 5.92 0.38
N GLU A 23 5.69 6.92 0.82
CA GLU A 23 6.24 8.15 1.42
C GLU A 23 6.73 7.95 2.86
N GLN A 24 6.08 7.07 3.62
CA GLN A 24 6.38 6.84 5.04
C GLN A 24 7.33 5.65 5.28
N ALA A 25 7.50 4.76 4.30
CA ALA A 25 8.38 3.61 4.45
C ALA A 25 9.84 4.04 4.69
N SER A 26 10.51 3.28 5.55
CA SER A 26 11.94 3.42 5.80
C SER A 26 12.74 3.13 4.52
N PRO A 27 14.04 3.50 4.46
CA PRO A 27 14.88 3.26 3.28
C PRO A 27 14.98 1.78 2.85
N ASN A 28 14.69 0.83 3.73
CA ASN A 28 14.62 -0.59 3.44
C ASN A 28 13.25 -1.06 2.92
N GLY A 29 12.31 -0.14 2.68
CA GLY A 29 10.97 -0.42 2.20
C GLY A 29 9.98 -0.84 3.28
N MET A 30 10.36 -0.82 4.56
CA MET A 30 9.50 -1.26 5.66
C MET A 30 8.78 -0.10 6.33
N LEU A 31 7.49 -0.28 6.58
CA LEU A 31 6.64 0.62 7.34
C LEU A 31 5.97 -0.17 8.47
N ILE A 32 6.26 0.20 9.71
CA ILE A 32 5.56 -0.31 10.90
C ILE A 32 4.64 0.81 11.35
N TYR A 33 3.32 0.63 11.19
CA TYR A 33 2.37 1.73 11.33
C TYR A 33 0.98 1.26 11.75
N PRO A 34 0.34 1.89 12.75
CA PRO A 34 -1.03 1.57 13.13
C PRO A 34 -2.04 1.95 12.04
N LEU A 35 -2.96 1.05 11.67
CA LEU A 35 -3.91 1.34 10.59
C LEU A 35 -4.91 2.45 10.96
N TRP A 36 -5.31 2.54 12.22
CA TRP A 36 -6.18 3.63 12.68
C TRP A 36 -5.53 5.01 12.50
N GLU A 37 -4.21 5.14 12.68
CA GLU A 37 -3.49 6.38 12.40
C GLU A 37 -3.45 6.67 10.91
N MET A 38 -3.27 5.65 10.08
CA MET A 38 -3.24 5.81 8.62
C MET A 38 -4.61 6.27 8.11
N GLY A 39 -5.67 5.63 8.61
CA GLY A 39 -7.04 6.01 8.32
C GLY A 39 -7.34 7.45 8.73
N LYS A 40 -6.91 7.87 9.92
CA LYS A 40 -7.05 9.26 10.38
C LYS A 40 -6.32 10.25 9.46
N THR A 41 -5.13 9.92 9.01
CA THR A 41 -4.35 10.80 8.11
C THR A 41 -4.95 10.89 6.72
N LEU A 42 -5.46 9.77 6.19
CA LEU A 42 -6.01 9.69 4.83
C LEU A 42 -7.52 10.01 4.75
N GLY A 43 -8.20 10.12 5.89
CA GLY A 43 -9.64 10.37 5.95
C GLY A 43 -10.51 9.12 5.69
N TYR A 44 -10.00 7.93 5.99
CA TYR A 44 -10.70 6.65 5.83
C TYR A 44 -10.82 5.91 7.16
N SER A 45 -11.76 4.98 7.26
CA SER A 45 -11.85 4.07 8.40
C SER A 45 -10.71 3.05 8.40
N GLU A 46 -10.35 2.54 9.58
CA GLU A 46 -9.35 1.48 9.71
C GLU A 46 -9.68 0.24 8.86
N LEU A 47 -10.95 -0.15 8.80
CA LEU A 47 -11.41 -1.27 8.00
C LEU A 47 -11.18 -1.04 6.49
N GLU A 48 -11.42 0.19 6.01
CA GLU A 48 -11.14 0.54 4.62
C GLU A 48 -9.65 0.47 4.30
N ILE A 49 -8.80 0.98 5.20
CA ILE A 49 -7.34 0.87 5.06
C ILE A 49 -6.89 -0.59 5.02
N GLN A 50 -7.38 -1.41 5.95
CA GLN A 50 -7.04 -2.84 5.99
C GLN A 50 -7.43 -3.53 4.68
N LYS A 51 -8.64 -3.27 4.19
CA LYS A 51 -9.12 -3.80 2.91
C LYS A 51 -8.24 -3.33 1.74
N ALA A 52 -7.85 -2.06 1.72
CA ALA A 52 -6.93 -1.52 0.72
C ALA A 52 -5.59 -2.25 0.69
N LEU A 53 -4.98 -2.46 1.86
CA LEU A 53 -3.69 -3.13 1.99
C LEU A 53 -3.77 -4.58 1.54
N ARG A 54 -4.87 -5.29 1.85
CA ARG A 54 -5.13 -6.64 1.35
C ARG A 54 -5.30 -6.66 -0.17
N ASN A 55 -5.97 -5.68 -0.76
CA ASN A 55 -6.10 -5.57 -2.21
C ASN A 55 -4.74 -5.30 -2.87
N LEU A 56 -3.96 -4.36 -2.33
CA LEU A 56 -2.62 -4.05 -2.82
C LEU A 56 -1.68 -5.27 -2.70
N GLU A 57 -1.80 -6.04 -1.62
CA GLU A 57 -1.06 -7.30 -1.43
C GLU A 57 -1.44 -8.35 -2.48
N ASN A 58 -2.73 -8.51 -2.77
CA ASN A 58 -3.20 -9.39 -3.84
C ASN A 58 -2.68 -8.98 -5.22
N MET A 59 -2.46 -7.68 -5.44
CA MET A 59 -1.82 -7.13 -6.65
C MET A 59 -0.28 -7.17 -6.61
N GLN A 60 0.30 -7.75 -5.55
CA GLN A 60 1.75 -7.84 -5.33
C GLN A 60 2.45 -6.47 -5.25
N LEU A 61 1.73 -5.43 -4.82
CA LEU A 61 2.25 -4.07 -4.67
C LEU A 61 2.79 -3.79 -3.27
N VAL A 62 2.39 -4.59 -2.28
CA VAL A 62 2.89 -4.58 -0.90
C VAL A 62 2.93 -6.02 -0.34
N ASP A 63 3.64 -6.25 0.76
CA ASP A 63 3.48 -7.44 1.62
C ASP A 63 2.94 -6.91 2.97
N TYR A 64 1.73 -7.33 3.33
CA TYR A 64 0.99 -6.79 4.47
C TYR A 64 0.83 -7.84 5.57
N ARG A 65 1.46 -7.57 6.72
CA ARG A 65 1.44 -8.46 7.88
C ARG A 65 0.73 -7.77 9.03
N GLU A 66 -0.34 -8.41 9.46
CA GLU A 66 -1.04 -8.03 10.67
C GLU A 66 -0.18 -8.39 11.89
N GLY A 67 -0.22 -7.53 12.91
CA GLY A 67 0.32 -7.87 14.21
C GLY A 67 -0.41 -9.08 14.81
N ASP A 68 0.29 -9.90 15.58
CA ASP A 68 -0.29 -11.10 16.19
C ASP A 68 -1.39 -10.75 17.22
N ASN A 69 -1.32 -9.55 17.81
CA ASN A 69 -2.32 -9.00 18.72
C ASN A 69 -2.86 -7.64 18.23
N PRO A 70 -4.05 -7.20 18.68
CA PRO A 70 -4.62 -5.90 18.29
C PRO A 70 -3.75 -4.69 18.65
N ASP A 71 -2.91 -4.84 19.68
CA ASP A 71 -1.98 -3.80 20.13
C ASP A 71 -0.63 -3.85 19.40
N ASP A 72 -0.37 -4.92 18.65
CA ASP A 72 0.86 -5.06 17.88
C ASP A 72 0.74 -4.24 16.58
N PRO A 73 1.76 -3.46 16.23
CA PRO A 73 1.71 -2.64 15.05
C PRO A 73 1.78 -3.51 13.79
N ASN A 74 1.00 -3.14 12.79
CA ASN A 74 1.05 -3.83 11.50
C ASN A 74 2.32 -3.46 10.74
N MET A 75 2.83 -4.44 9.99
CA MET A 75 4.01 -4.27 9.15
C MET A 75 3.62 -4.33 7.68
N ILE A 76 4.06 -3.31 6.93
CA ILE A 76 3.85 -3.20 5.50
C ILE A 76 5.23 -3.10 4.86
N LEU A 77 5.53 -4.01 3.93
CA LEU A 77 6.71 -3.91 3.09
C LEU A 77 6.30 -3.35 1.73
N TYR A 78 7.13 -2.48 1.18
CA TYR A 78 6.97 -1.88 -0.13
C TYR A 78 8.32 -1.83 -0.84
N LYS A 79 8.30 -2.03 -2.16
CA LYS A 79 9.46 -1.82 -3.01
C LYS A 79 9.03 -1.13 -4.30
N ASP A 80 9.82 -0.15 -4.76
CA ASP A 80 9.55 0.55 -6.02
C ASP A 80 9.46 -0.42 -7.22
N GLU A 81 10.24 -1.51 -7.20
CA GLU A 81 10.27 -2.54 -8.24
C GLU A 81 8.90 -3.23 -8.43
N TRP A 82 8.10 -3.36 -7.37
CA TRP A 82 6.77 -3.97 -7.44
C TRP A 82 5.78 -3.11 -8.23
N LEU A 83 5.81 -1.79 -8.00
CA LEU A 83 5.02 -0.85 -8.79
C LEU A 83 5.49 -0.82 -10.26
N GLU A 84 6.78 -0.95 -10.51
CA GLU A 84 7.33 -1.00 -11.86
C GLU A 84 6.88 -2.26 -12.62
N MET A 85 6.92 -3.42 -11.97
CA MET A 85 6.42 -4.69 -12.54
C MET A 85 4.92 -4.61 -12.84
N PHE A 86 4.12 -4.14 -11.88
CA PHE A 86 2.69 -3.95 -12.05
C PHE A 86 2.37 -3.03 -13.25
N THR A 87 3.08 -1.90 -13.35
CA THR A 87 2.91 -0.95 -14.45
C THR A 87 3.20 -1.60 -15.81
N GLN A 88 4.25 -2.42 -15.91
CA GLN A 88 4.62 -3.09 -17.16
C GLN A 88 3.57 -4.10 -17.63
N GLN A 89 2.97 -4.85 -16.69
CA GLN A 89 1.91 -5.81 -17.00
C GLN A 89 0.67 -5.10 -17.59
N HIS A 90 0.29 -3.95 -17.02
CA HIS A 90 -0.90 -3.21 -17.46
C HIS A 90 -0.66 -2.26 -18.64
N SER A 91 0.59 -1.91 -18.96
CA SER A 91 0.91 -1.09 -20.14
C SER A 91 0.98 -1.90 -21.44
N SER A 92 0.95 -3.24 -21.34
CA SER A 92 1.07 -4.17 -22.47
C SER A 92 -0.29 -4.66 -22.99
N SER A 93 -1.39 -4.11 -22.47
CA SER A 93 -2.79 -4.43 -22.86
C SER A 93 -3.40 -3.34 -23.74
#